data_AF-A0A534WGC9-F1
#
_entry.id   AF-A0A534WGC9-F1
#
_cell.length_a   1.000
_cell.length_b   1.000
_cell.length_c   1.000
_cell.angle_alpha   90.00
_cell.angle_beta   90.00
_cell.angle_gamma   90.00
#
_symmetry.space_group_name_H-M   'P 1'
#
loop_
_entity.id
_entity.type
_entity.pdbx_description
1 polymer ?
#
loop_
_entity_poly.entity_id
_entity_poly.type
_entity_poly.pdbx_seq_one_letter_code
_entity_poly.pdbx_strand_id
1 'polypeptide(L)'
;MTTRVDQHKRWKEDLDIEPGKTFAGIALVAVIKSLRAELAPGQKVDLKAVAFTPRPRLAPINVIRERPESVRMAGRTIAADRYTIHPDIPAIAKLFVSAPDQHVWLYAEGPAAFLRYEGPLVEPNDPIVRVDTIPSRVANAGRAPARRR
;
A
#
# COMPACT_ATOMS: atom_id res chain seq x y z
N MET A 1 44.06 -16.15 5.45
CA MET A 1 42.88 -16.50 6.26
C MET A 1 41.75 -15.60 5.79
N THR A 2 40.93 -16.07 4.84
CA THR A 2 39.94 -15.25 4.13
C THR A 2 38.63 -15.30 4.92
N THR A 3 38.26 -14.17 5.53
CA THR A 3 37.01 -14.03 6.28
C THR A 3 35.83 -14.13 5.31
N ARG A 4 34.99 -15.14 5.55
CA ARG A 4 33.80 -15.50 4.77
C ARG A 4 32.82 -14.32 4.78
N VAL A 5 32.79 -13.58 3.68
CA VAL A 5 31.74 -12.58 3.42
C VAL A 5 30.39 -13.28 3.49
N ASP A 6 29.53 -12.73 4.34
CA ASP A 6 28.16 -13.12 4.64
C ASP A 6 27.39 -13.55 3.37
N GLN A 7 27.11 -14.84 3.24
CA GLN A 7 26.28 -15.35 2.14
C GLN A 7 24.85 -14.87 2.38
N HIS A 8 24.41 -13.85 1.64
CA HIS A 8 23.02 -13.41 1.63
C HIS A 8 22.09 -14.62 1.46
N LYS A 9 21.32 -14.94 2.50
CA LYS A 9 20.35 -16.04 2.50
C LYS A 9 19.32 -15.78 1.41
N ARG A 10 19.44 -16.50 0.30
CA ARG A 10 18.53 -16.38 -0.84
C ARG A 10 17.31 -17.27 -0.61
N TRP A 11 16.14 -16.67 -0.57
CA TRP A 11 14.87 -17.38 -0.51
C TRP A 11 14.25 -17.47 -1.90
N LYS A 12 13.65 -18.61 -2.22
CA LYS A 12 12.88 -18.84 -3.44
C LYS A 12 11.58 -19.51 -3.03
N GLU A 13 10.46 -18.96 -3.47
CA GLU A 13 9.13 -19.54 -3.29
C GLU A 13 8.40 -19.49 -4.63
N ASP A 14 7.69 -20.57 -4.94
CA ASP A 14 6.75 -20.59 -6.06
C ASP A 14 5.40 -20.13 -5.50
N LEU A 15 4.89 -19.01 -6.01
CA LEU A 15 3.64 -18.41 -5.55
C LEU A 15 2.51 -18.79 -6.51
N ASP A 16 1.37 -19.17 -5.95
CA ASP A 16 0.15 -19.45 -6.72
C ASP A 16 -0.54 -18.14 -7.14
N ILE A 17 -0.23 -17.68 -8.35
CA ILE A 17 -0.70 -16.39 -8.86
C ILE A 17 -2.08 -16.56 -9.49
N GLU A 18 -3.09 -15.96 -8.84
CA GLU A 18 -4.43 -15.86 -9.40
C GLU A 18 -4.54 -14.64 -10.34
N PRO A 19 -4.74 -14.83 -11.66
CA PRO A 19 -4.81 -13.74 -12.63
C PRO A 19 -5.94 -12.76 -12.32
N GLY A 20 -5.67 -11.46 -12.44
CA GLY A 20 -6.65 -10.41 -12.14
C GLY A 20 -6.94 -10.20 -10.65
N LYS A 21 -6.37 -11.01 -9.76
CA LYS A 21 -6.52 -10.91 -8.31
C LYS A 21 -5.21 -10.68 -7.57
N THR A 22 -4.07 -11.07 -8.16
CA THR A 22 -2.76 -11.01 -7.51
C THR A 22 -1.87 -9.94 -8.13
N PHE A 23 -1.36 -9.02 -7.32
CA PHE A 23 -0.55 -7.89 -7.78
C PHE A 23 0.64 -7.61 -6.87
N ALA A 24 1.69 -6.98 -7.42
CA ALA A 24 2.91 -6.65 -6.69
C ALA A 24 3.29 -5.18 -6.88
N GLY A 25 3.74 -4.54 -5.80
CA GLY A 25 4.28 -3.18 -5.83
C GLY A 25 3.41 -2.18 -6.61
N ILE A 26 4.03 -1.49 -7.58
CA ILE A 26 3.37 -0.43 -8.37
C ILE A 26 2.18 -0.93 -9.21
N ALA A 27 2.12 -2.22 -9.53
CA ALA A 27 0.96 -2.79 -10.24
C ALA A 27 -0.32 -2.70 -9.41
N LEU A 28 -0.21 -2.72 -8.07
CA LEU A 28 -1.36 -2.52 -7.19
C LEU A 28 -1.97 -1.13 -7.36
N VAL A 29 -1.12 -0.09 -7.50
CA VAL A 29 -1.58 1.28 -7.79
C VAL A 29 -2.28 1.35 -9.14
N ALA A 30 -1.76 0.67 -10.17
CA ALA A 30 -2.40 0.61 -11.48
C ALA A 30 -3.80 0.01 -11.42
N VAL A 31 -3.98 -1.08 -10.67
CA VAL A 31 -5.29 -1.72 -10.46
C VAL A 31 -6.24 -0.81 -9.70
N ILE A 32 -5.77 -0.15 -8.63
CA ILE A 32 -6.59 0.79 -7.85
C ILE A 32 -7.17 1.90 -8.73
N LYS A 33 -6.41 2.38 -9.74
CA LYS A 33 -6.93 3.36 -10.70
C LYS A 33 -8.12 2.83 -11.50
N SER A 34 -8.09 1.57 -11.90
CA SER A 34 -9.19 0.91 -12.63
C SER A 34 -10.41 0.68 -11.74
N LEU A 35 -10.21 0.45 -10.44
CA LEU A 35 -11.31 0.22 -9.49
C LEU A 35 -12.25 1.43 -9.31
N ARG A 36 -11.89 2.64 -9.76
CA ARG A 36 -12.78 3.81 -9.69
C ARG A 36 -14.12 3.58 -10.39
N ALA A 37 -14.12 2.87 -11.52
CA ALA A 37 -15.33 2.57 -12.26
C ALA A 37 -16.16 1.43 -11.63
N GLU A 38 -15.51 0.57 -10.85
CA GLU A 38 -16.08 -0.67 -10.30
C GLU A 38 -16.59 -0.50 -8.87
N LEU A 39 -15.97 0.38 -8.08
CA LEU A 39 -16.28 0.58 -6.67
C LEU A 39 -16.93 1.93 -6.42
N ALA A 40 -18.14 1.91 -5.85
CA ALA A 40 -18.73 3.08 -5.21
C ALA A 40 -18.02 3.37 -3.86
N PRO A 41 -18.08 4.60 -3.34
CA PRO A 41 -17.56 4.91 -2.01
C PRO A 41 -18.17 4.01 -0.93
N GLY A 42 -17.32 3.45 -0.07
CA GLY A 42 -17.64 2.46 0.96
C GLY A 42 -17.60 1.01 0.49
N GLN A 43 -17.51 0.75 -0.82
CA GLN A 43 -17.37 -0.61 -1.34
C GLN A 43 -15.91 -1.07 -1.31
N LYS A 44 -15.74 -2.39 -1.30
CA LYS A 44 -14.45 -3.05 -1.24
C LYS A 44 -14.34 -4.17 -2.27
N VAL A 45 -13.11 -4.51 -2.62
CA VAL A 45 -12.77 -5.71 -3.38
C VAL A 45 -11.64 -6.46 -2.69
N ASP A 46 -11.73 -7.79 -2.70
CA ASP A 46 -10.70 -8.66 -2.18
C ASP A 46 -9.67 -8.96 -3.27
N LEU A 47 -8.40 -8.74 -2.95
CA LEU A 47 -7.23 -8.97 -3.80
C LEU A 47 -6.13 -9.71 -3.01
N LYS A 48 -5.06 -10.09 -3.70
CA LYS A 48 -3.84 -10.63 -3.13
C LYS A 48 -2.66 -9.71 -3.49
N ALA A 49 -1.88 -9.33 -2.50
CA ALA A 49 -0.62 -8.63 -2.68
C ALA A 49 0.56 -9.60 -2.55
N VAL A 50 1.61 -9.41 -3.35
CA VAL A 50 2.90 -10.06 -3.10
C VAL A 50 3.66 -9.23 -2.06
N ALA A 51 3.87 -9.81 -0.88
CA ALA A 51 4.67 -9.21 0.17
C ALA A 51 6.14 -9.64 0.03
N PHE A 52 7.03 -8.66 -0.15
CA PHE A 52 8.48 -8.87 -0.31
C PHE A 52 9.21 -8.98 1.04
N THR A 53 8.68 -9.78 1.96
CA THR A 53 9.41 -10.16 3.18
C THR A 53 10.57 -11.09 2.83
N PRO A 54 11.59 -11.30 3.71
CA PRO A 54 12.75 -12.14 3.39
C PRO A 54 12.39 -13.48 2.74
N ARG A 55 11.30 -14.10 3.20
CA ARG A 55 10.57 -15.14 2.48
C ARG A 55 9.33 -14.50 1.78
N PRO A 56 9.28 -14.42 0.44
CA PRO A 56 8.15 -13.85 -0.28
C PRO A 56 6.87 -14.65 -0.03
N ARG A 57 5.72 -13.96 0.02
CA ARG A 57 4.42 -14.61 0.26
C ARG A 57 3.27 -13.82 -0.34
N LEU A 58 2.15 -14.51 -0.56
CA LEU A 58 0.88 -13.89 -0.89
C LEU A 58 0.19 -13.42 0.40
N ALA A 59 -0.26 -12.18 0.40
CA ALA A 59 -1.02 -11.59 1.48
C ALA A 59 -2.41 -11.20 0.96
N PRO A 60 -3.50 -11.77 1.51
CA PRO A 60 -4.84 -11.29 1.20
C PRO A 60 -5.00 -9.84 1.69
N ILE A 61 -5.64 -9.02 0.88
CA ILE A 61 -5.89 -7.61 1.16
C ILE A 61 -7.32 -7.25 0.75
N ASN A 62 -7.90 -6.28 1.45
CA ASN A 62 -9.13 -5.62 1.03
C ASN A 62 -8.76 -4.24 0.50
N VAL A 63 -9.18 -3.91 -0.71
CA VAL A 63 -9.07 -2.54 -1.24
C VAL A 63 -10.43 -1.88 -1.13
N ILE A 64 -10.49 -0.80 -0.36
CA ILE A 64 -11.73 -0.08 -0.05
C ILE A 64 -11.66 1.28 -0.73
N ARG A 65 -12.69 1.66 -1.50
CA ARG A 65 -12.86 3.05 -1.93
C ARG A 65 -13.47 3.83 -0.79
N GLU A 66 -12.75 4.78 -0.24
CA GLU A 66 -13.20 5.59 0.88
C GLU A 66 -14.16 6.68 0.40
N ARG A 67 -14.72 7.42 1.36
CA ARG A 67 -15.48 8.64 1.02
C ARG A 67 -14.55 9.65 0.36
N PRO A 68 -15.04 10.42 -0.64
CA PRO A 68 -14.27 11.51 -1.22
C PRO A 68 -13.76 12.47 -0.15
N GLU A 69 -12.52 12.93 -0.33
CA GLU A 69 -11.90 13.89 0.58
C GLU A 69 -11.06 14.91 -0.20
N SER A 70 -10.34 15.77 0.51
CA SER A 70 -9.41 16.72 -0.08
C SER A 70 -8.02 16.55 0.50
N VAL A 71 -7.01 16.50 -0.37
CA VAL A 71 -5.60 16.43 0.03
C VAL A 71 -4.93 17.78 -0.13
N ARG A 72 -4.06 18.12 0.83
CA ARG A 72 -3.17 19.29 0.72
C ARG A 72 -1.83 18.86 0.12
N MET A 73 -1.47 19.44 -1.02
CA MET A 73 -0.21 19.18 -1.73
C MET A 73 0.34 20.47 -2.30
N ALA A 74 1.62 20.78 -2.03
CA ALA A 74 2.31 21.97 -2.52
C ALA A 74 1.51 23.29 -2.36
N GLY A 75 0.84 23.48 -1.21
CA GLY A 75 0.04 24.68 -0.94
C GLY A 75 -1.32 24.73 -1.64
N ARG A 76 -1.72 23.66 -2.35
CA ARG A 76 -3.02 23.52 -3.01
C ARG A 76 -3.89 22.50 -2.28
N THR A 77 -5.19 22.71 -2.30
CA THR A 77 -6.18 21.72 -1.87
C THR A 77 -6.75 21.08 -3.13
N ILE A 78 -6.72 19.75 -3.19
CA ILE A 78 -7.10 18.97 -4.38
C ILE A 78 -8.14 17.93 -3.97
N ALA A 79 -9.27 17.88 -4.67
CA ALA A 79 -10.28 16.85 -4.47
C ALA A 79 -9.73 15.47 -4.86
N ALA A 80 -9.91 14.48 -4.00
CA ALA A 80 -9.34 13.15 -4.15
C ALA A 80 -10.30 12.03 -3.74
N ASP A 81 -10.26 10.93 -4.49
CA ASP A 81 -10.71 9.63 -3.99
C ASP A 81 -9.57 9.01 -3.18
N ARG A 82 -9.82 8.67 -1.91
CA ARG A 82 -8.90 7.85 -1.13
C ARG A 82 -9.27 6.37 -1.30
N TYR A 83 -8.25 5.53 -1.39
CA TYR A 83 -8.37 4.09 -1.33
C TYR A 83 -7.54 3.57 -0.17
N THR A 84 -8.13 2.70 0.64
CA THR A 84 -7.44 2.01 1.73
C THR A 84 -7.11 0.59 1.29
N ILE A 85 -5.84 0.21 1.37
CA ILE A 85 -5.37 -1.17 1.24
C ILE A 85 -5.23 -1.71 2.66
N HIS A 86 -6.18 -2.55 3.06
CA HIS A 86 -6.21 -3.18 4.37
C HIS A 86 -5.64 -4.60 4.29
N PRO A 87 -4.50 -4.89 4.96
CA PRO A 87 -3.98 -6.24 5.06
C PRO A 87 -4.93 -7.16 5.85
N ASP A 88 -5.40 -8.23 5.22
CA ASP A 88 -6.21 -9.24 5.90
C ASP A 88 -5.31 -10.24 6.62
N ILE A 89 -4.93 -9.90 7.85
CA ILE A 89 -4.06 -10.76 8.67
C ILE A 89 -4.93 -11.74 9.46
N PRO A 90 -4.74 -13.07 9.33
CA PRO A 90 -5.44 -14.06 10.14
C PRO A 90 -5.26 -13.77 11.64
N ALA A 91 -6.30 -13.97 12.44
CA ALA A 91 -6.31 -13.60 13.86
C ALA A 91 -5.12 -14.18 14.66
N ILE A 92 -4.73 -15.42 14.37
CA ILE A 92 -3.60 -16.10 15.02
C ILE A 92 -2.26 -15.42 14.67
N ALA A 93 -2.12 -14.88 13.46
CA ALA A 93 -0.90 -14.21 13.02
C ALA A 93 -0.76 -12.78 13.58
N LYS A 94 -1.86 -12.14 14.01
CA LYS A 94 -1.85 -10.78 14.58
C LYS A 94 -1.03 -10.65 15.86
N LEU A 95 -0.76 -11.74 16.57
CA LEU A 95 0.09 -11.77 17.77
C LEU A 95 1.58 -11.55 17.45
N PHE A 96 2.00 -11.79 16.20
CA PHE A 96 3.40 -11.75 15.78
C PHE A 96 3.67 -10.74 14.68
N VAL A 97 2.64 -10.38 13.90
CA VAL A 97 2.76 -9.43 12.77
C VAL A 97 1.54 -8.51 12.75
N SER A 98 1.77 -7.21 12.74
CA SER A 98 0.79 -6.20 12.34
C SER A 98 1.28 -5.51 11.08
N ALA A 99 0.41 -5.34 10.09
CA ALA A 99 0.69 -4.48 8.95
C ALA A 99 -0.30 -3.32 8.98
N PRO A 100 0.18 -2.06 8.89
CA PRO A 100 -0.70 -0.91 8.88
C PRO A 100 -1.46 -0.84 7.56
N ASP A 101 -2.60 -0.15 7.60
CA ASP A 101 -3.30 0.26 6.39
C ASP A 101 -2.40 1.14 5.52
N GLN A 102 -2.47 0.90 4.21
CA GLN A 102 -1.84 1.76 3.21
C GLN A 102 -2.92 2.56 2.51
N HIS A 103 -2.56 3.74 2.02
CA HIS A 103 -3.50 4.66 1.42
C HIS A 103 -3.00 5.15 0.08
N VAL A 104 -3.90 5.20 -0.90
CA VAL A 104 -3.65 5.76 -2.22
C VAL A 104 -4.70 6.83 -2.49
N TRP A 105 -4.27 8.03 -2.87
CA TRP A 105 -5.16 9.09 -3.29
C TRP A 105 -5.07 9.29 -4.80
N LEU A 106 -6.23 9.37 -5.44
CA LEU A 106 -6.40 9.61 -6.87
C LEU A 106 -7.19 10.89 -7.11
N TYR A 107 -6.83 11.65 -8.15
CA TYR A 107 -7.49 12.90 -8.53
C TYR A 107 -8.98 12.70 -8.85
N ALA A 108 -9.89 13.32 -8.12
CA ALA A 108 -11.33 12.99 -8.18
C ALA A 108 -12.04 13.50 -9.44
N GLU A 109 -11.66 14.66 -9.97
CA GLU A 109 -12.46 15.40 -10.96
C GLU A 109 -12.11 15.09 -12.42
N GLY A 110 -11.36 14.01 -12.68
CA GLY A 110 -10.89 13.66 -14.02
C GLY A 110 -10.45 12.21 -14.12
N PRO A 111 -9.54 11.87 -15.05
CA PRO A 111 -8.90 10.56 -15.08
C PRO A 111 -8.29 10.24 -13.70
N ALA A 112 -8.29 8.96 -13.33
CA ALA A 112 -7.80 8.45 -12.05
C ALA A 112 -6.28 8.61 -11.91
N ALA A 113 -5.78 9.85 -11.88
CA ALA A 113 -4.37 10.17 -11.79
C ALA A 113 -3.88 10.04 -10.34
N PHE A 114 -2.67 9.48 -10.18
CA PHE A 114 -2.05 9.32 -8.87
C PHE A 114 -1.75 10.69 -8.24
N LEU A 115 -2.09 10.87 -6.97
CA LEU A 115 -1.77 12.06 -6.18
C LEU A 115 -0.81 11.75 -5.03
N ARG A 116 -1.14 10.73 -4.23
CA ARG A 116 -0.38 10.38 -3.03
C ARG A 116 -0.43 8.89 -2.74
N TYR A 117 0.66 8.38 -2.18
CA TYR A 117 0.71 7.12 -1.45
C TYR A 117 1.21 7.36 -0.03
N GLU A 118 0.60 6.68 0.94
CA GLU A 118 1.12 6.55 2.29
C GLU A 118 1.11 5.08 2.73
N GLY A 119 2.24 4.57 3.18
CA GLY A 119 2.36 3.21 3.68
C GLY A 119 3.80 2.87 4.08
N PRO A 120 4.06 1.64 4.56
CA PRO A 120 5.41 1.21 4.90
C PRO A 120 6.34 1.23 3.67
N LEU A 121 7.64 1.40 3.91
CA LEU A 121 8.64 1.44 2.83
C LEU A 121 8.80 0.07 2.15
N VAL A 122 9.06 -1.00 2.90
CA VAL A 122 9.17 -2.38 2.41
C VAL A 122 8.45 -3.36 3.32
N GLU A 123 8.80 -3.38 4.60
CA GLU A 123 8.26 -4.31 5.59
C GLU A 123 7.14 -3.67 6.44
N PRO A 124 6.22 -4.48 7.01
CA PRO A 124 5.11 -3.97 7.82
C PRO A 124 5.48 -3.01 8.95
N ASN A 125 6.69 -3.16 9.51
CA ASN A 125 7.18 -2.35 10.64
C ASN A 125 8.08 -1.19 10.20
N ASP A 126 8.31 -1.01 8.90
CA ASP A 126 9.10 0.10 8.39
C ASP A 126 8.40 1.45 8.68
N PRO A 127 9.19 2.54 8.70
CA PRO A 127 8.62 3.88 8.73
C PRO A 127 7.59 4.09 7.60
N ILE A 128 6.51 4.80 7.93
CA ILE A 128 5.52 5.20 6.93
C ILE A 128 6.12 6.29 6.05
N VAL A 129 6.25 5.98 4.77
CA VAL A 129 6.65 6.94 3.75
C VAL A 129 5.43 7.57 3.12
N ARG A 130 5.58 8.84 2.73
CA ARG A 130 4.60 9.56 1.91
C ARG A 130 5.24 9.92 0.58
N VAL A 131 4.58 9.53 -0.50
CA VAL A 131 5.00 9.87 -1.86
C VAL A 131 3.94 10.77 -2.46
N ASP A 132 4.33 11.99 -2.83
CA ASP A 132 3.47 13.02 -3.41
C ASP A 132 3.81 13.21 -4.90
N THR A 133 2.80 13.24 -5.77
CA THR A 133 2.99 13.57 -7.21
C THR A 133 3.49 15.00 -7.41
N ILE A 134 2.95 15.93 -6.61
CA ILE A 134 3.37 17.35 -6.64
C ILE A 134 4.35 17.55 -5.49
N PRO A 135 5.64 17.74 -5.77
CA PRO A 135 6.65 17.88 -4.73
C PRO A 135 6.40 19.13 -3.90
N SER A 136 6.64 19.03 -2.59
CA SER A 136 6.70 20.19 -1.71
C SER A 136 8.16 20.56 -1.44
N ARG A 137 8.41 21.77 -0.93
CA ARG A 137 9.78 22.23 -0.61
C ARG A 137 10.48 21.40 0.48
N VAL A 138 9.75 20.56 1.20
CA VAL A 138 10.26 19.73 2.30
C VAL A 138 9.83 18.28 2.07
N ALA A 139 10.72 17.32 2.36
CA ALA A 139 10.34 15.92 2.44
C ALA A 139 9.43 15.71 3.67
N ASN A 140 8.32 15.01 3.50
CA ASN A 140 7.40 14.73 4.60
C ASN A 140 7.33 13.23 4.81
N ALA A 141 7.42 12.78 6.06
CA ALA A 141 7.04 11.41 6.42
C ALA A 141 5.50 11.33 6.54
N GLY A 142 4.94 10.13 6.32
CA GLY A 142 3.54 9.89 6.64
C GLY A 142 3.33 9.91 8.15
N ARG A 143 2.10 10.19 8.60
CA ARG A 143 1.80 10.16 10.03
C ARG A 143 1.89 8.71 10.52
N ALA A 144 2.69 8.44 11.53
CA ALA A 144 2.70 7.12 12.17
C ALA A 144 1.28 6.80 12.68
N PRO A 145 0.78 5.56 12.49
CA PRO A 145 -0.52 5.17 13.03
C PRO A 145 -0.55 5.38 14.54
N ALA A 146 -1.70 5.78 15.07
CA ALA A 146 -1.86 5.96 16.51
C ALA A 146 -1.57 4.63 17.23
N ARG A 147 -0.61 4.64 18.15
CA ARG A 147 -0.28 3.47 18.97
C ARG A 147 -1.52 3.16 19.83
N ARG A 148 -2.26 2.10 19.51
CA ARG A 148 -3.35 1.63 20.39
C ARG A 148 -2.73 1.24 21.73
N ARG A 149 -3.22 1.86 22.82
CA ARG A 149 -2.91 1.48 24.20
C ARG A 149 -3.70 0.25 24.58
#